data_AF-A0A2P4TD45-F1
#
_entry.id   AF-A0A2P4TD45-F1
#
_cell.length_a   1.000
_cell.length_b   1.000
_cell.length_c   1.000
_cell.angle_alpha   90.00
_cell.angle_beta   90.00
_cell.angle_gamma   90.00
#
_symmetry.space_group_name_H-M   'P 1'
#
loop_
_entity.id
_entity.type
_entity.pdbx_description
1 polymer ?
#
loop_
_entity_poly.entity_id
_entity_poly.type
_entity_poly.pdbx_seq_one_letter_code
_entity_poly.pdbx_strand_id
1 'polypeptide(L)'
;MRMLTGMNETSATIDVAPQNSTSRVIIEKLMKAANLGVVPSGQDNIHRFAAKTVHSGSLMLVTVELKESSTAQLIINTEKTVIGSVLLRELKPVLSQG
;
A
#
# COMPACT_ATOMS: atom_id res chain seq x y z
N MET A 1 -0.30 14.61 5.28
CA MET A 1 -0.75 13.22 5.46
C MET A 1 -1.60 13.15 6.72
N ARG A 2 -2.84 12.64 6.65
CA ARG A 2 -3.78 12.69 7.78
C ARG A 2 -3.56 11.42 8.63
N MET A 3 -3.10 11.58 9.87
CA MET A 3 -2.93 10.46 10.80
C MET A 3 -4.29 9.85 11.13
N LEU A 4 -4.40 8.53 10.99
CA LEU A 4 -5.58 7.77 11.44
C LEU A 4 -5.42 7.50 12.94
N THR A 5 -6.09 8.32 13.75
CA THR A 5 -6.10 8.14 15.22
C THR A 5 -6.52 6.71 15.57
N GLY A 6 -5.70 6.02 16.36
CA GLY A 6 -5.96 4.62 16.77
C GLY A 6 -5.31 3.55 15.88
N MET A 7 -4.58 3.93 14.82
CA MET A 7 -3.80 3.00 14.00
C MET A 7 -2.30 3.25 14.14
N ASN A 8 -1.52 2.18 14.05
CA ASN A 8 -0.07 2.22 13.89
C ASN A 8 0.27 2.40 12.42
N GLU A 9 1.31 3.17 12.13
CA GLU A 9 1.82 3.38 10.79
C GLU A 9 3.17 2.68 10.60
N THR A 10 3.35 2.05 9.44
CA THR A 10 4.64 1.53 8.98
C THR A 10 4.77 1.86 7.50
N SER A 11 5.93 2.35 7.09
CA SER A 11 6.14 2.83 5.72
C SER A 11 7.53 2.51 5.19
N ALA A 12 7.66 2.51 3.86
CA ALA A 12 8.93 2.42 3.16
C ALA A 12 8.88 3.21 1.86
N THR A 13 10.01 3.84 1.52
CA THR A 13 10.26 4.30 0.16
C THR A 13 10.71 3.12 -0.70
N ILE A 14 10.15 3.01 -1.88
CA ILE A 14 10.46 1.95 -2.85
C ILE A 14 10.77 2.57 -4.20
N ASP A 15 11.78 2.04 -4.88
CA ASP A 15 11.96 2.30 -6.31
C ASP A 15 10.87 1.54 -7.05
N VAL A 16 10.16 2.21 -7.96
CA VAL A 16 9.08 1.62 -8.75
C VAL A 16 9.67 1.20 -10.09
N ALA A 17 9.53 -0.08 -10.42
CA ALA A 17 9.95 -0.56 -11.73
C ALA A 17 9.16 0.20 -12.82
N PRO A 18 9.78 0.63 -13.94
CA PRO A 18 9.13 1.48 -14.94
C PRO A 18 7.76 0.95 -15.43
N GLN A 19 7.64 -0.37 -15.58
CA GLN A 19 6.42 -1.07 -15.98
C GLN A 19 5.29 -1.01 -14.93
N ASN A 20 5.63 -0.73 -13.66
CA ASN A 20 4.70 -0.68 -12.51
C ASN A 20 4.27 0.75 -12.16
N SER A 21 4.55 1.75 -13.00
CA SER A 21 4.34 3.17 -12.68
C SER A 21 2.92 3.69 -12.94
N THR A 22 2.12 2.99 -13.73
CA THR A 22 0.76 3.44 -14.06
C THR A 22 -0.24 3.03 -12.98
N SER A 23 -1.23 3.88 -12.71
CA SER A 23 -2.26 3.63 -11.68
C SER A 23 -2.95 2.28 -11.87
N ARG A 24 -3.29 1.93 -13.12
CA ARG A 24 -3.92 0.65 -13.44
C ARG A 24 -3.05 -0.53 -13.06
N VAL A 25 -1.75 -0.51 -13.41
CA VAL A 25 -0.83 -1.60 -13.11
C VAL A 25 -0.60 -1.73 -11.61
N ILE A 26 -0.46 -0.61 -10.89
CA ILE A 26 -0.30 -0.60 -9.42
C ILE A 26 -1.50 -1.27 -8.75
N ILE A 27 -2.72 -0.85 -9.13
CA ILE A 27 -3.96 -1.40 -8.60
C ILE A 27 -4.05 -2.90 -8.88
N GLU A 28 -3.84 -3.32 -10.13
CA GLU A 28 -3.93 -4.73 -10.51
C GLU A 28 -2.89 -5.59 -9.78
N LYS A 29 -1.64 -5.12 -9.66
CA LYS A 29 -0.57 -5.85 -8.99
C LYS A 29 -0.80 -6.00 -7.50
N LEU A 30 -1.21 -4.94 -6.81
CA LEU A 30 -1.45 -4.98 -5.37
C LEU A 30 -2.65 -5.85 -5.01
N MET A 31 -3.75 -5.78 -5.77
CA MET A 31 -4.91 -6.66 -5.56
C MET A 31 -4.61 -8.13 -5.86
N LYS A 32 -3.67 -8.42 -6.76
CA LYS A 32 -3.20 -9.79 -6.99
C LYS A 32 -2.29 -10.30 -5.88
N ALA A 33 -1.46 -9.41 -5.31
CA ALA A 33 -0.52 -9.76 -4.27
C ALA A 33 -1.18 -9.97 -2.90
N ALA A 34 -2.26 -9.25 -2.61
CA ALA A 34 -2.97 -9.33 -1.35
C ALA A 34 -4.47 -9.09 -1.51
N ASN A 35 -5.27 -9.60 -0.57
CA ASN A 35 -6.72 -9.39 -0.53
C ASN A 35 -7.06 -7.94 -0.14
N LEU A 36 -6.98 -7.05 -1.13
CA LEU A 36 -7.16 -5.61 -1.00
C LEU A 36 -8.37 -5.14 -1.82
N GLY A 37 -9.11 -4.18 -1.28
CA GLY A 37 -10.15 -3.45 -2.00
C GLY A 37 -9.75 -2.01 -2.26
N VAL A 38 -10.00 -1.48 -3.46
CA VAL A 38 -9.66 -0.09 -3.82
C VAL A 38 -10.51 0.91 -3.02
N VAL A 39 -9.87 1.96 -2.51
CA VAL A 39 -10.51 3.12 -1.88
C VAL A 39 -10.27 4.34 -2.78
N PRO A 40 -11.32 4.98 -3.31
CA PRO A 40 -11.16 6.19 -4.13
C PRO A 40 -10.40 7.29 -3.38
N SER A 41 -9.32 7.80 -3.98
CA SER A 41 -8.43 8.79 -3.35
C SER A 41 -8.62 10.23 -3.86
N GLY A 42 -9.26 10.40 -5.03
CA GLY A 42 -9.44 11.69 -5.71
C GLY A 42 -8.13 12.32 -6.23
N GLN A 43 -7.00 11.61 -6.13
CA GLN A 43 -5.66 12.10 -6.48
C GLN A 43 -4.95 11.06 -7.34
N ASP A 44 -4.42 11.48 -8.49
CA ASP A 44 -3.87 10.57 -9.50
C ASP A 44 -2.62 9.83 -9.03
N ASN A 45 -1.82 10.45 -8.16
CA ASN A 45 -0.60 9.88 -7.62
C ASN A 45 -0.80 9.11 -6.30
N ILE A 46 -2.01 9.09 -5.74
CA ILE A 46 -2.31 8.38 -4.49
C ILE A 46 -3.25 7.23 -4.78
N HIS A 47 -2.81 6.01 -4.50
CA HIS A 47 -3.62 4.80 -4.60
C HIS A 47 -3.86 4.25 -3.20
N ARG A 48 -5.13 4.21 -2.78
CA ARG A 48 -5.52 3.69 -1.45
C ARG A 48 -6.25 2.37 -1.59
N PHE A 49 -6.01 1.52 -0.61
CA PHE A 49 -6.65 0.22 -0.49
C PHE A 49 -7.03 -0.06 0.95
N ALA A 50 -8.17 -0.70 1.15
CA ALA A 50 -8.58 -1.24 2.43
C ALA A 50 -8.39 -2.75 2.44
N ALA A 51 -7.99 -3.28 3.59
CA ALA A 51 -7.87 -4.71 3.82
C ALA A 51 -8.38 -5.07 5.22
N LYS A 52 -8.69 -6.36 5.40
CA LYS A 52 -9.07 -6.92 6.69
C LYS A 52 -8.33 -8.24 6.90
N THR A 53 -7.77 -8.42 8.08
CA THR A 53 -7.17 -9.71 8.45
C THR A 53 -8.26 -10.78 8.58
N VAL A 54 -8.03 -11.97 8.02
CA VAL A 54 -9.04 -13.05 8.00
C VAL A 54 -9.42 -13.50 9.41
N HIS A 55 -8.42 -13.73 10.27
CA HIS A 55 -8.64 -14.29 11.59
C HIS A 55 -9.14 -13.26 12.62
N SER A 56 -8.42 -12.15 12.80
CA SER A 56 -8.77 -11.16 13.83
C SER A 56 -9.73 -10.06 13.37
N GLY A 57 -9.96 -9.94 12.07
CA GLY A 57 -10.80 -8.88 11.54
C GLY A 57 -10.25 -7.45 11.66
N SER A 58 -9.00 -7.28 12.10
CA SER A 58 -8.33 -5.98 12.13
C SER A 58 -8.29 -5.34 10.76
N LEU A 59 -8.65 -4.06 10.72
CA LEU A 59 -8.67 -3.23 9.53
C LEU A 59 -7.28 -2.68 9.22
N MET A 60 -7.01 -2.53 7.93
CA MET A 60 -5.77 -1.95 7.44
C MET A 60 -6.06 -1.00 6.28
N LEU A 61 -5.32 0.11 6.23
CA LEU A 61 -5.28 1.00 5.07
C LEU A 61 -3.89 0.96 4.46
N VAL A 62 -3.80 0.56 3.20
CA VAL A 62 -2.58 0.61 2.39
C VAL A 62 -2.65 1.83 1.50
N THR A 63 -1.59 2.63 1.48
CA THR A 63 -1.45 3.78 0.58
C THR A 63 -0.16 3.63 -0.21
N VAL A 64 -0.27 3.76 -1.53
CA VAL A 64 0.87 3.98 -2.42
C VAL A 64 0.79 5.40 -2.92
N GLU A 65 1.76 6.21 -2.54
CA GLU A 65 1.92 7.57 -3.04
C GLU A 65 3.10 7.59 -4.01
N LEU A 66 2.81 7.72 -5.31
CA LEU A 66 3.81 7.94 -6.32
C LEU A 66 4.48 9.31 -6.10
N LYS A 67 5.81 9.29 -6.13
CA LYS A 67 6.66 10.46 -6.02
C LYS A 67 7.36 10.70 -7.36
N GLU A 68 7.98 11.87 -7.47
CA GLU A 68 8.86 12.18 -8.58
C GLU A 68 10.05 11.20 -8.62
N SER A 69 10.66 11.03 -9.80
CA SER A 69 11.84 10.16 -9.99
C SER A 69 11.60 8.64 -9.84
N SER A 70 10.43 8.15 -10.24
CA SER A 70 10.11 6.70 -10.23
C SER A 70 10.21 6.04 -8.85
N THR A 71 9.92 6.80 -7.80
CA THR A 71 9.83 6.27 -6.44
C THR A 71 8.40 6.32 -5.92
N ALA A 72 8.09 5.51 -4.92
CA ALA A 72 6.81 5.56 -4.23
C ALA A 72 7.00 5.44 -2.72
N GLN A 73 6.09 6.08 -1.98
CA GLN A 73 5.93 5.84 -0.56
C GLN A 73 4.83 4.80 -0.37
N LEU A 74 5.20 3.62 0.14
CA LEU A 74 4.27 2.59 0.54
C LEU A 74 4.02 2.73 2.05
N ILE A 75 2.77 2.94 2.43
CA ILE A 75 2.35 3.18 3.81
C ILE A 75 1.27 2.18 4.18
N ILE A 76 1.38 1.59 5.36
CA ILE A 76 0.40 0.67 5.93
C ILE A 76 -0.01 1.19 7.29
N ASN A 77 -1.29 1.52 7.41
CA ASN A 77 -1.93 1.83 8.69
C ASN A 77 -2.69 0.59 9.15
N THR A 78 -2.52 0.18 10.40
CA THR A 78 -3.15 -1.01 10.98
C THR A 78 -3.26 -0.90 12.49
N GLU A 79 -4.24 -1.56 13.10
CA GLU A 79 -4.30 -1.71 14.55
C GLU A 79 -3.10 -2.50 15.11
N LYS A 80 -2.58 -3.46 14.33
CA LYS A 80 -1.54 -4.41 14.76
C LYS A 80 -0.24 -4.22 13.98
N THR A 81 0.75 -3.57 14.60
CA THR A 81 2.04 -3.20 13.97
C THR A 81 2.75 -4.37 13.29
N VAL A 82 2.79 -5.55 13.91
CA VAL A 82 3.47 -6.73 13.35
C VAL A 82 2.90 -7.14 11.98
N ILE A 83 1.57 -7.11 11.84
CA ILE A 83 0.90 -7.44 10.58
C ILE A 83 1.20 -6.38 9.53
N GLY A 84 1.28 -5.11 9.94
CA GLY A 84 1.70 -4.01 9.08
C GLY A 84 3.07 -4.22 8.47
N SER A 85 4.06 -4.59 9.30
CA SER A 85 5.43 -4.86 8.83
C SER A 85 5.53 -6.06 7.89
N VAL A 86 4.76 -7.13 8.15
CA VAL A 86 4.70 -8.30 7.26
C VAL A 86 4.14 -7.89 5.90
N LEU A 87 2.98 -7.23 5.87
CA LEU A 87 2.37 -6.79 4.61
C LEU A 87 3.27 -5.80 3.85
N LEU A 88 3.99 -4.91 4.55
CA LEU A 88 4.93 -3.98 3.93
C LEU A 88 6.04 -4.74 3.19
N ARG A 89 6.58 -5.78 3.81
CA ARG A 89 7.63 -6.62 3.25
C ARG A 89 7.16 -7.39 2.01
N GLU A 90 5.93 -7.90 2.03
CA GLU A 90 5.35 -8.64 0.90
C GLU A 90 5.00 -7.73 -0.28
N LEU A 91 4.50 -6.52 -0.02
CA LEU A 91 4.08 -5.58 -1.09
C LEU A 91 5.23 -4.79 -1.70
N LYS A 92 6.34 -4.58 -0.98
CA LYS A 92 7.54 -3.91 -1.51
C LYS A 92 8.03 -4.50 -2.84
N PRO A 93 8.34 -5.82 -2.96
CA PRO A 93 8.83 -6.40 -4.20
C PRO A 93 7.82 -6.35 -5.35
N VAL A 94 6.51 -6.32 -5.05
CA VAL A 94 5.45 -6.29 -6.07
C VAL A 94 5.57 -5.09 -7.02
N LEU A 95 5.97 -3.94 -6.46
CA LEU A 95 6.12 -2.69 -7.20
C LEU A 95 7.57 -2.39 -7.57
N SER A 96 8.55 -2.86 -6.77
CA SER A 96 9.97 -2.63 -7.05
C SER A 96 10.60 -3.65 -7.99
N GLN A 97 9.97 -4.80 -8.18
CA GLN A 97 10.42 -5.83 -9.10
C GLN A 97 9.39 -6.00 -10.22
N GLY A 98 9.86 -6.44 -11.37
CA GLY A 98 9.01 -6.88 -12.46
C GLY A 98 9.73 -7.84 -13.36
#